data_AF-A0A2S8PZH8-F1
#
_entry.id   AF-A0A2S8PZH8-F1
#
_cell.length_a   1.000
_cell.length_b   1.000
_cell.length_c   1.000
_cell.angle_alpha   90.00
_cell.angle_beta   90.00
_cell.angle_gamma   90.00
#
_symmetry.space_group_name_H-M   'P 1'
#
loop_
_entity.id
_entity.type
_entity.pdbx_description
1 polymer ?
#
loop_
_entity_poly.entity_id
_entity_poly.type
_entity_poly.pdbx_seq_one_letter_code
_entity_poly.pdbx_strand_id
1 'polypeptide(L)'
;MMTLSLVSFKIAILLAFNQWLDQNTEDATVNLEGHNVTVTFQLDGDKFNCGVPGFNLPYIHENDLRNWVGDNIYIGNNIGYLSPLRDDSVNVWLKGGVAVMFNFHVNLYVN
;
A
#
# COMPACT_ATOMS: atom_id res chain seq x y z
N MET A 1 6.34 14.94 8.51
CA MET A 1 5.97 13.93 7.50
C MET A 1 6.14 14.58 6.14
N MET A 2 6.74 13.88 5.18
CA MET A 2 6.92 14.39 3.81
C MET A 2 5.79 13.90 2.91
N THR A 3 5.49 14.65 1.85
CA THR A 3 4.47 14.25 0.88
C THR A 3 5.12 13.58 -0.31
N LEU A 4 4.60 12.43 -0.74
CA LEU A 4 4.93 11.81 -2.02
C LEU A 4 3.75 11.96 -2.99
N SER A 5 4.04 11.95 -4.29
CA SER A 5 2.96 11.92 -5.29
C SER A 5 2.18 10.61 -5.28
N LEU A 6 0.98 10.65 -5.87
CA LEU A 6 0.19 9.46 -6.14
C LEU A 6 0.99 8.40 -6.94
N VAL A 7 1.85 8.81 -7.87
CA VAL A 7 2.68 7.89 -8.67
C VAL A 7 3.67 7.14 -7.78
N SER A 8 4.37 7.84 -6.88
CA SER A 8 5.28 7.24 -5.90
C SER A 8 4.57 6.21 -5.01
N PHE A 9 3.37 6.52 -4.53
CA PHE A 9 2.57 5.57 -3.74
C PHE A 9 2.16 4.33 -4.54
N LYS A 10 1.76 4.49 -5.81
CA LYS A 10 1.44 3.34 -6.69
C LYS A 10 2.66 2.43 -6.87
N ILE A 11 3.85 3.00 -7.06
CA ILE A 11 5.10 2.22 -7.17
C ILE A 11 5.38 1.46 -5.86
N ALA A 12 5.26 2.12 -4.70
CA ALA A 12 5.47 1.49 -3.40
C ALA A 12 4.47 0.35 -3.14
N ILE A 13 3.19 0.53 -3.49
CA ILE A 13 2.16 -0.50 -3.37
C ILE A 13 2.47 -1.70 -4.28
N LEU A 14 2.85 -1.48 -5.55
CA LEU A 14 3.22 -2.58 -6.46
C LEU A 14 4.43 -3.36 -5.97
N LEU A 15 5.46 -2.65 -5.48
CA LEU A 15 6.64 -3.29 -4.92
C LEU A 15 6.24 -4.20 -3.75
N ALA A 16 5.42 -3.67 -2.83
CA ALA A 16 4.95 -4.46 -1.69
C ALA A 16 4.07 -5.63 -2.08
N PHE A 17 3.22 -5.44 -3.08
CA PHE A 17 2.36 -6.51 -3.58
C PHE A 17 3.18 -7.65 -4.21
N ASN A 18 4.22 -7.32 -4.98
CA ASN A 18 5.12 -8.33 -5.56
C ASN A 18 5.89 -9.09 -4.48
N GLN A 19 6.40 -8.41 -3.45
CA GLN A 19 7.04 -9.11 -2.33
C GLN A 19 6.08 -10.03 -1.58
N TRP A 20 4.83 -9.60 -1.39
CA TRP A 20 3.79 -10.44 -0.82
C TRP A 20 3.52 -11.69 -1.67
N LEU A 21 3.46 -11.57 -3.00
CA LEU A 21 3.34 -12.71 -3.91
C LEU A 21 4.50 -13.70 -3.74
N ASP A 22 5.71 -13.20 -3.57
CA ASP A 22 6.92 -13.99 -3.36
C ASP A 22 7.09 -14.48 -1.91
N GLN A 23 6.16 -14.10 -1.00
CA GLN A 23 6.25 -14.33 0.44
C GLN A 23 7.54 -13.77 1.07
N ASN A 24 8.11 -12.74 0.46
CA ASN A 24 9.26 -12.02 0.99
C ASN A 24 8.79 -11.00 2.05
N THR A 25 9.46 -11.00 3.21
CA THR A 25 9.14 -10.12 4.35
C THR A 25 10.27 -9.13 4.65
N GLU A 26 11.27 -9.04 3.78
CA GLU A 26 12.37 -8.09 3.93
C GLU A 26 11.97 -6.68 3.49
N ASP A 27 12.24 -5.71 4.36
CA ASP A 27 12.12 -4.28 4.05
C ASP A 27 12.84 -3.91 2.74
N ALA A 28 12.18 -3.09 1.93
CA ALA A 28 12.72 -2.63 0.66
C ALA A 28 12.98 -1.13 0.71
N THR A 29 14.17 -0.70 0.28
CA THR A 29 14.44 0.72 0.07
C THR A 29 14.38 1.04 -1.41
N VAL A 30 13.53 2.00 -1.77
CA VAL A 30 13.32 2.48 -3.14
C VAL A 30 13.50 3.98 -3.20
N ASN A 31 14.14 4.47 -4.27
CA ASN A 31 14.24 5.91 -4.50
C ASN A 31 12.96 6.41 -5.19
N LEU A 32 12.19 7.26 -4.51
CA LEU A 32 10.96 7.87 -5.02
C LEU A 32 11.11 9.39 -4.93
N GLU A 33 11.03 10.08 -6.07
CA GLU A 33 11.12 11.55 -6.14
C GLU A 33 12.40 12.11 -5.49
N GLY A 34 13.51 11.35 -5.55
CA GLY A 34 14.78 11.74 -4.93
C GLY A 34 14.90 11.40 -3.45
N HIS A 35 13.85 10.84 -2.84
CA HIS A 35 13.85 10.38 -1.45
C HIS A 35 14.11 8.88 -1.37
N ASN A 36 14.96 8.45 -0.44
CA ASN A 36 15.08 7.04 -0.08
C ASN A 36 13.89 6.68 0.81
N VAL A 37 12.93 5.96 0.25
CA VAL A 37 11.71 5.52 0.93
C VAL A 37 11.87 4.06 1.29
N THR A 38 11.76 3.75 2.58
CA THR A 38 11.69 2.36 3.05
C THR A 38 10.24 1.91 3.04
N VAL A 39 9.94 0.92 2.21
CA VAL A 39 8.71 0.14 2.28
C VAL A 39 8.95 -0.95 3.33
N THR A 40 8.26 -0.85 4.46
CA THR A 40 8.41 -1.78 5.57
C THR A 40 7.47 -2.96 5.43
N PHE A 41 7.87 -4.13 5.88
CA PHE A 41 7.05 -5.35 5.89
C PHE A 41 7.03 -5.98 7.28
N GLN A 42 5.84 -6.33 7.75
CA GLN A 42 5.64 -7.04 9.00
C GLN A 42 4.59 -8.13 8.81
N LEU A 43 4.96 -9.36 9.16
CA LEU A 43 4.00 -10.46 9.25
C LEU A 43 3.31 -10.41 10.62
N ASP A 44 1.99 -10.26 10.61
CA ASP A 44 1.12 -10.30 11.79
C ASP A 44 0.04 -11.37 11.58
N GLY A 45 0.32 -12.58 12.07
CA GLY A 45 -0.52 -13.75 11.84
C GLY A 45 -0.63 -14.09 10.35
N ASP A 46 -1.82 -13.93 9.80
CA ASP A 46 -2.15 -14.15 8.39
C ASP A 46 -2.05 -12.87 7.55
N LYS A 47 -1.45 -11.79 8.07
CA LYS A 47 -1.41 -10.48 7.39
C LYS A 47 0.01 -10.04 7.10
N PHE A 48 0.26 -9.64 5.86
CA PHE A 48 1.43 -8.86 5.47
C PHE A 48 1.09 -7.38 5.60
N ASN A 49 1.39 -6.81 6.76
CA ASN A 49 1.27 -5.38 7.00
C ASN A 49 2.48 -4.66 6.39
N CYS A 50 2.24 -3.88 5.35
CA CYS A 50 3.25 -3.18 4.59
C CYS A 50 2.97 -1.67 4.60
N GLY A 51 3.96 -0.81 4.40
CA GLY A 51 3.68 0.62 4.29
C GLY A 51 4.93 1.47 4.09
N VAL A 52 4.74 2.78 3.98
CA VAL A 52 5.81 3.76 3.80
C VAL A 52 5.81 4.77 4.95
N PRO A 53 6.39 4.42 6.12
CA PRO A 53 6.39 5.30 7.28
C PRO A 53 7.09 6.64 6.99
N GLY A 54 6.55 7.72 7.57
CA GLY A 54 7.10 9.07 7.42
C GLY A 54 6.65 9.84 6.17
N PHE A 55 5.90 9.19 5.27
CA PHE A 55 5.36 9.79 4.05
C PHE A 55 3.82 9.76 4.02
N ASN A 56 3.22 10.80 3.45
CA ASN A 56 1.77 10.93 3.31
C ASN A 56 1.35 11.20 1.86
N LEU A 57 0.12 10.82 1.53
CA LEU A 57 -0.58 11.11 0.29
C LEU A 57 -1.67 12.17 0.55
N PRO A 58 -1.80 13.22 -0.30
CA PRO A 58 -2.91 14.16 -0.18
C PRO A 58 -4.27 13.48 -0.28
N TYR A 59 -5.21 13.85 0.60
CA TYR A 59 -6.56 13.27 0.66
C TYR A 59 -7.31 13.35 -0.69
N ILE A 60 -7.04 14.38 -1.50
CA ILE A 60 -7.63 14.55 -2.84
C ILE A 60 -7.36 13.36 -3.79
N HIS A 61 -6.31 12.57 -3.53
CA HIS A 61 -5.97 11.41 -4.35
C HIS A 61 -6.60 10.10 -3.88
N GLU A 62 -7.43 10.10 -2.82
CA GLU A 62 -8.05 8.88 -2.30
C GLU A 62 -8.85 8.14 -3.38
N ASN A 63 -9.69 8.85 -4.14
CA ASN A 63 -10.51 8.26 -5.19
C ASN A 63 -9.68 7.73 -6.36
N ASP A 64 -8.65 8.46 -6.78
CA ASP A 64 -7.75 8.01 -7.84
C ASP A 64 -6.98 6.76 -7.44
N LEU A 65 -6.55 6.70 -6.18
CA LEU A 65 -5.90 5.53 -5.61
C LEU A 65 -6.88 4.35 -5.53
N ARG A 66 -8.13 4.59 -5.09
CA ARG A 66 -9.19 3.57 -4.99
C ARG A 66 -9.45 2.89 -6.33
N ASN A 67 -9.62 3.67 -7.38
CA ASN A 67 -9.86 3.16 -8.73
C ASN A 67 -8.65 2.36 -9.20
N TRP A 68 -7.45 2.95 -9.10
CA TRP A 68 -6.23 2.29 -9.54
C TRP A 68 -5.96 0.97 -8.81
N VAL A 69 -6.21 0.90 -7.49
CA VAL A 69 -6.05 -0.33 -6.70
C VAL A 69 -6.96 -1.44 -7.24
N GLY A 70 -8.23 -1.13 -7.52
CA GLY A 70 -9.18 -2.11 -8.08
C GLY A 70 -8.75 -2.64 -9.45
N ASP A 71 -8.07 -1.82 -10.24
CA ASP A 71 -7.61 -2.16 -11.58
C ASP A 71 -6.25 -2.90 -11.60
N ASN A 72 -5.42 -2.76 -10.56
CA ASN A 72 -4.00 -3.17 -10.61
C ASN A 72 -3.58 -4.16 -9.52
N ILE A 73 -4.35 -4.29 -8.43
CA ILE A 73 -4.01 -5.20 -7.33
C ILE A 73 -5.02 -6.34 -7.36
N TYR A 74 -4.63 -7.52 -7.84
CA TYR A 74 -5.51 -8.69 -7.87
C TYR A 74 -4.72 -10.00 -7.94
N ILE A 75 -5.33 -11.10 -7.48
CA ILE A 75 -4.79 -12.46 -7.62
C ILE A 75 -5.93 -13.45 -7.86
N GLY A 76 -5.93 -14.09 -9.03
CA GLY A 76 -7.06 -14.90 -9.47
C GLY A 76 -8.36 -14.10 -9.44
N ASN A 77 -9.33 -14.54 -8.63
CA ASN A 77 -10.62 -13.86 -8.48
C ASN A 77 -10.65 -12.79 -7.35
N ASN A 78 -9.52 -12.56 -6.67
CA ASN A 78 -9.44 -11.59 -5.58
C ASN A 78 -9.06 -10.21 -6.12
N ILE A 79 -9.81 -9.18 -5.77
CA ILE A 79 -9.60 -7.81 -6.24
C ILE A 79 -9.20 -6.90 -5.08
N GLY A 80 -8.28 -5.99 -5.35
CA GLY A 80 -7.78 -4.97 -4.46
C GLY A 80 -8.84 -3.93 -4.12
N TYR A 81 -8.83 -3.41 -2.89
CA TYR A 81 -9.67 -2.30 -2.50
C TYR A 81 -9.03 -1.46 -1.41
N LEU A 82 -9.48 -0.20 -1.29
CA LEU A 82 -9.16 0.64 -0.15
C LEU A 82 -10.18 0.47 0.96
N SER A 83 -9.73 0.03 2.13
CA SER A 83 -10.48 0.08 3.37
C SER A 83 -10.00 1.25 4.24
N PRO A 84 -10.90 2.11 4.74
CA PRO A 84 -10.52 3.03 5.80
C PRO A 84 -10.24 2.24 7.07
N LEU A 85 -9.06 2.44 7.67
CA LEU A 85 -8.70 1.84 8.96
C LEU A 85 -8.61 2.90 10.07
N ARG A 86 -8.41 4.18 9.72
CA ARG A 86 -8.46 5.37 10.60
C ARG A 86 -8.87 6.61 9.79
N ASP A 87 -9.17 7.71 10.48
CA ASP A 87 -9.56 8.99 9.86
C ASP A 87 -8.45 9.61 8.97
N ASP A 88 -7.20 9.20 9.18
CA ASP A 88 -6.00 9.71 8.50
C ASP A 88 -5.23 8.64 7.72
N SER A 89 -5.81 7.44 7.53
CA SER A 89 -5.15 6.38 6.76
C SER A 89 -6.13 5.40 6.13
N VAL A 90 -5.74 4.94 4.95
CA VAL A 90 -6.42 3.88 4.22
C VAL A 90 -5.47 2.73 3.99
N ASN A 91 -6.06 1.56 3.86
CA ASN A 91 -5.32 0.35 3.64
C ASN A 91 -5.74 -0.33 2.34
N VAL A 92 -4.76 -0.82 1.59
CA VAL A 92 -4.95 -1.59 0.37
C VAL A 92 -5.05 -3.07 0.73
N TRP A 93 -6.20 -3.70 0.52
CA TRP A 93 -6.44 -5.12 0.83
C TRP A 93 -6.90 -5.90 -0.40
N LEU A 94 -6.78 -7.23 -0.36
CA LEU A 94 -7.42 -8.15 -1.30
C LEU A 94 -8.77 -8.65 -0.77
N LYS A 95 -9.84 -8.56 -1.57
CA LYS A 95 -11.17 -9.10 -1.27
C LYS A 95 -11.34 -10.47 -1.93
N GLY A 96 -11.51 -11.54 -1.15
CA GLY A 96 -11.98 -12.84 -1.70
C GLY A 96 -11.41 -14.15 -1.11
N GLY A 97 -11.15 -14.23 0.20
CA GLY A 97 -10.85 -15.52 0.85
C GLY A 97 -9.42 -16.02 0.67
N VAL A 98 -8.47 -15.12 0.37
CA VAL A 98 -7.04 -15.42 0.45
C VAL A 98 -6.68 -15.84 1.87
N ALA A 99 -5.91 -16.92 2.02
CA ALA A 99 -5.46 -17.40 3.33
C ALA A 99 -4.48 -16.44 4.02
N VAL A 100 -3.84 -15.55 3.25
CA VAL A 100 -2.93 -14.50 3.72
C VAL A 100 -3.38 -13.17 3.13
N MET A 101 -3.60 -12.16 3.97
CA MET A 101 -4.03 -10.82 3.55
C MET A 101 -2.82 -9.93 3.24
N PHE A 102 -2.81 -9.32 2.05
CA PHE A 102 -1.96 -8.17 1.75
C PHE A 102 -2.58 -6.91 2.36
N ASN A 103 -1.80 -6.13 3.09
CA ASN A 103 -2.29 -4.92 3.74
C ASN A 103 -1.27 -3.77 3.64
N PHE A 104 -1.43 -2.90 2.64
CA PHE A 104 -0.55 -1.73 2.51
C PHE A 104 -1.17 -0.48 3.13
N HIS A 105 -0.48 0.13 4.10
CA HIS A 105 -0.89 1.34 4.80
C HIS A 105 -0.46 2.60 4.03
N VAL A 106 -1.45 3.43 3.70
CA VAL A 106 -1.27 4.77 3.11
C VAL A 106 -1.78 5.81 4.09
N ASN A 107 -0.87 6.64 4.60
CA ASN A 107 -1.27 7.80 5.41
C ASN A 107 -1.84 8.88 4.49
N LEU A 108 -3.05 9.32 4.79
CA LEU A 108 -3.70 10.43 4.13
C LEU A 108 -3.51 11.70 4.96
N TYR A 109 -3.43 12.85 4.29
CA TYR A 109 -3.44 14.13 4.99
C TYR A 109 -4.30 15.16 4.25
N VAL A 110 -4.94 16.04 5.03
CA VAL A 110 -5.69 17.18 4.52
C VAL A 110 -4.70 18.34 4.32
N ASN A 111 -4.66 18.90 3.10
CA ASN A 111 -3.91 20.12 2.82
C ASN A 111 -4.53 21.32 3.55
#